data_AF-A0A424Y2V5-F1
#
_entry.id   AF-A0A424Y2V5-F1
#
_cell.length_a   1.000
_cell.length_b   1.000
_cell.length_c   1.000
_cell.angle_alpha   90.00
_cell.angle_beta   90.00
_cell.angle_gamma   90.00
#
_symmetry.space_group_name_H-M   'P 1'
#
loop_
_entity.id
_entity.type
_entity.pdbx_description
1 polymer ?
#
loop_
_entity_poly.entity_id
_entity_poly.type
_entity_poly.pdbx_seq_one_letter_code
_entity_poly.pdbx_strand_id
1 'polypeptide(L)'
;MKITNMKTTLLSTAAILALAIMMMTTSLGASIGETVNLNLTSQAHGQESVPNETQRTPVSSFDAAELIYLEAVSLHPIVLDDHVTYEEKMAFFEAEAEKAGYIGFRFADLQGNAVALDQQGAELDVSDRQYFQNALAGEPNVSDVLVSKETGESIVVYATPVYLNDSLAGVLFASRTAN
;
A
#
# COMPACT_ATOMS: atom_id res chain seq x y z
N MET A 1 -34.74 54.53 -11.74
CA MET A 1 -33.84 54.02 -12.80
C MET A 1 -32.43 53.82 -12.23
N LYS A 2 -32.23 52.77 -11.43
CA LYS A 2 -30.92 52.45 -10.78
C LYS A 2 -30.74 50.95 -10.50
N ILE A 3 -31.85 50.20 -10.46
CA ILE A 3 -31.90 48.76 -10.17
C ILE A 3 -31.42 47.92 -11.36
N THR A 4 -31.58 48.39 -12.60
CA THR A 4 -31.16 47.67 -13.82
C THR A 4 -29.63 47.56 -13.92
N ASN A 5 -28.89 48.63 -13.60
CA ASN A 5 -27.43 48.67 -13.72
C ASN A 5 -26.69 47.84 -12.64
N MET A 6 -27.36 47.55 -11.52
CA MET A 6 -26.80 46.75 -10.42
C MET A 6 -26.91 45.25 -10.70
N LYS A 7 -28.00 44.81 -11.34
CA LYS A 7 -28.17 43.42 -11.76
C LYS A 7 -27.19 43.04 -12.88
N THR A 8 -26.93 43.95 -13.82
CA THR A 8 -25.96 43.72 -14.91
C THR A 8 -24.52 43.69 -14.43
N THR A 9 -24.14 44.52 -13.44
CA THR A 9 -22.79 44.47 -12.84
C THR A 9 -22.59 43.20 -12.02
N LEU A 10 -23.57 42.80 -11.21
CA LEU A 10 -23.53 41.53 -10.45
C LEU A 10 -23.45 40.29 -11.35
N LEU A 11 -24.21 40.25 -12.45
CA LEU A 11 -24.11 39.16 -13.43
C LEU A 11 -22.73 39.11 -14.10
N SER A 12 -22.17 40.27 -14.46
CA SER A 12 -20.85 40.33 -15.11
C SER A 12 -19.71 39.92 -14.17
N THR A 13 -19.76 40.30 -12.88
CA THR A 13 -18.76 39.89 -11.89
C THR A 13 -18.86 38.41 -11.53
N ALA A 14 -20.09 37.87 -11.45
CA ALA A 14 -20.30 36.44 -11.22
C ALA A 14 -19.80 35.58 -12.39
N ALA A 15 -19.96 36.05 -13.63
CA ALA A 15 -19.47 35.37 -14.82
C ALA A 15 -17.93 35.34 -14.89
N ILE A 16 -17.25 36.42 -14.49
CA ILE A 16 -15.78 36.50 -14.47
C ILE A 16 -15.19 35.58 -13.39
N LEU A 17 -15.82 35.49 -12.22
CA LEU A 17 -15.36 34.61 -11.13
C LEU A 17 -15.51 33.12 -11.50
N ALA A 18 -16.59 32.74 -12.18
CA ALA A 18 -16.80 31.36 -12.64
C ALA A 18 -15.75 30.93 -13.70
N LEU A 19 -15.34 31.83 -14.59
CA LEU A 19 -14.29 31.58 -15.57
C LEU A 19 -12.90 31.43 -14.93
N ALA A 20 -12.61 32.19 -13.87
CA ALA A 20 -11.33 32.06 -13.15
C ALA A 20 -11.20 30.72 -12.41
N ILE A 21 -12.31 30.15 -11.92
CA ILE A 21 -12.31 28.83 -11.25
C ILE A 21 -12.10 27.69 -12.26
N MET A 22 -12.62 27.80 -13.48
CA MET A 22 -12.38 26.80 -14.55
C MET A 22 -10.91 26.75 -15.01
N MET A 23 -10.14 27.84 -14.88
CA MET A 23 -8.73 27.84 -15.24
C MET A 23 -7.83 27.13 -14.21
N MET A 24 -8.32 26.91 -12.98
CA MET A 24 -7.54 26.21 -11.93
C MET A 24 -7.65 24.68 -11.99
N THR A 25 -8.66 24.12 -12.66
CA THR A 25 -8.90 22.66 -12.66
C THR A 25 -8.21 21.91 -13.81
N THR A 26 -7.49 22.60 -14.70
CA THR A 26 -6.80 21.96 -15.84
C THR A 26 -5.32 21.65 -15.59
N SER A 27 -4.81 21.81 -14.36
CA SER A 27 -3.45 21.38 -13.98
C SER A 27 -3.36 19.99 -13.35
N LEU A 28 -4.47 19.29 -13.09
CA LEU A 28 -4.49 17.87 -12.69
C LEU A 28 -5.52 17.09 -13.53
N GLY A 29 -5.23 16.85 -14.81
CA GLY A 29 -6.17 16.09 -15.66
C GLY A 29 -5.75 15.80 -17.09
N ALA A 30 -4.47 15.90 -17.44
CA ALA A 30 -3.98 15.60 -18.80
C ALA A 30 -2.69 14.78 -18.80
N SER A 31 -2.63 13.75 -17.97
CA SER A 31 -1.68 12.65 -18.13
C SER A 31 -2.40 11.34 -17.87
N ILE A 32 -2.73 10.66 -18.97
CA ILE A 32 -3.19 9.28 -19.18
C ILE A 32 -4.52 9.28 -19.97
N GLY A 33 -4.37 9.27 -21.30
CA GLY A 33 -5.48 9.28 -22.25
C GLY A 33 -4.99 9.37 -23.69
N GLU A 34 -4.22 8.36 -24.11
CA GLU A 34 -4.13 7.89 -25.50
C GLU A 34 -3.57 8.87 -26.56
N THR A 35 -2.24 9.00 -26.62
CA THR A 35 -1.58 9.45 -27.86
C THR A 35 -1.49 8.26 -28.82
N VAL A 36 -2.33 8.24 -29.85
CA VAL A 36 -2.20 7.32 -30.99
C VAL A 36 -0.89 7.64 -31.72
N ASN A 37 0.11 6.77 -31.57
CA ASN A 37 1.41 6.94 -32.22
C ASN A 37 1.44 6.12 -33.53
N LEU A 38 1.05 6.72 -34.64
CA LEU A 38 1.22 6.13 -35.98
C LEU A 38 2.66 6.35 -36.46
N ASN A 39 3.60 5.51 -36.01
CA ASN A 39 4.97 5.49 -36.51
C ASN A 39 5.16 4.34 -37.53
N LEU A 40 4.77 4.61 -38.77
CA LEU A 40 5.36 3.95 -39.93
C LEU A 40 6.65 4.70 -40.25
N THR A 41 7.83 4.13 -39.97
CA THR A 41 8.98 4.02 -40.88
C THR A 41 10.08 3.18 -40.22
N SER A 42 10.66 2.32 -41.06
CA SER A 42 11.69 1.32 -40.82
C SER A 42 13.09 1.91 -40.53
N GLN A 43 13.91 1.10 -39.84
CA GLN A 43 15.39 0.96 -39.88
C GLN A 43 16.24 1.43 -38.68
N ALA A 44 16.79 0.41 -38.00
CA ALA A 44 18.19 0.16 -37.64
C ALA A 44 18.94 1.02 -36.58
N HIS A 45 19.38 0.28 -35.54
CA HIS A 45 20.53 0.47 -34.63
C HIS A 45 20.56 1.68 -33.67
N GLY A 46 20.60 1.36 -32.37
CA GLY A 46 21.04 2.25 -31.30
C GLY A 46 20.38 1.88 -29.98
N GLN A 47 21.09 1.17 -29.10
CA GLN A 47 20.69 1.01 -27.71
C GLN A 47 20.69 2.38 -27.03
N GLU A 48 19.64 2.72 -26.27
CA GLU A 48 19.77 3.14 -24.86
C GLU A 48 18.40 3.43 -24.21
N SER A 49 18.26 2.91 -22.98
CA SER A 49 17.20 3.15 -21.98
C SER A 49 15.77 2.70 -22.32
N VAL A 50 15.53 1.38 -22.27
CA VAL A 50 14.22 0.88 -21.84
C VAL A 50 14.10 1.18 -20.34
N PRO A 51 13.02 1.82 -19.85
CA PRO A 51 12.81 2.04 -18.42
C PRO A 51 12.79 0.67 -17.73
N ASN A 52 13.45 0.57 -16.57
CA ASN A 52 13.47 -0.64 -15.74
C ASN A 52 12.12 -1.36 -15.80
N GLU A 53 12.09 -2.47 -16.54
CA GLU A 53 11.19 -3.55 -16.21
C GLU A 53 11.58 -3.90 -14.78
N THR A 54 10.82 -3.38 -13.80
CA THR A 54 10.77 -3.94 -12.46
C THR A 54 10.71 -5.43 -12.70
N GLN A 55 11.77 -6.14 -12.33
CA GLN A 55 11.78 -7.59 -12.31
C GLN A 55 10.63 -7.97 -11.39
N ARG A 56 9.43 -8.12 -11.97
CA ARG A 56 8.35 -8.86 -11.36
C ARG A 56 8.89 -10.27 -11.39
N THR A 57 9.65 -10.62 -10.35
CA THR A 57 9.90 -12.01 -10.03
C THR A 57 8.55 -12.71 -10.15
N PRO A 58 8.44 -13.85 -10.87
CA PRO A 58 7.17 -14.53 -10.99
C PRO A 58 6.70 -14.86 -9.58
N VAL A 59 5.71 -14.09 -9.08
CA VAL A 59 5.06 -14.38 -7.81
C VAL A 59 4.48 -15.77 -8.01
N SER A 60 4.98 -16.74 -7.23
CA SER A 60 4.51 -18.09 -7.40
C SER A 60 3.01 -18.13 -7.06
N SER A 61 2.26 -19.09 -7.62
CA SER A 61 0.85 -19.24 -7.27
C SER A 61 0.65 -19.45 -5.76
N PHE A 62 1.67 -19.98 -5.08
CA PHE A 62 1.72 -20.10 -3.63
C PHE A 62 1.83 -18.73 -2.97
N ASP A 63 2.82 -17.92 -3.33
CA ASP A 63 3.02 -16.60 -2.73
C ASP A 63 1.79 -15.68 -2.92
N ALA A 64 1.14 -15.78 -4.08
CA ALA A 64 -0.10 -15.06 -4.35
C ALA A 64 -1.24 -15.50 -3.41
N ALA A 65 -1.38 -16.81 -3.14
CA ALA A 65 -2.40 -17.32 -2.22
C ALA A 65 -2.14 -16.87 -0.78
N GLU A 66 -0.88 -16.90 -0.35
CA GLU A 66 -0.45 -16.43 0.97
C GLU A 66 -0.71 -14.93 1.15
N LEU A 67 -0.44 -14.12 0.13
CA LEU A 67 -0.70 -12.68 0.18
C LEU A 67 -2.21 -12.38 0.25
N ILE A 68 -3.03 -13.06 -0.55
CA ILE A 68 -4.51 -12.95 -0.50
C ILE A 68 -5.02 -13.32 0.90
N TYR A 69 -4.46 -14.37 1.48
CA TYR A 69 -4.82 -14.80 2.82
C TYR A 69 -4.47 -13.73 3.86
N LEU A 70 -3.27 -13.16 3.80
CA LEU A 70 -2.84 -12.10 4.71
C LEU A 70 -3.71 -10.84 4.57
N GLU A 71 -4.08 -10.46 3.35
CA GLU A 71 -5.03 -9.38 3.09
C GLU A 71 -6.37 -9.65 3.78
N ALA A 72 -6.90 -10.87 3.68
CA ALA A 72 -8.14 -11.25 4.36
C ALA A 72 -8.03 -11.15 5.90
N VAL A 73 -6.88 -11.52 6.47
CA VAL A 73 -6.61 -11.37 7.91
C VAL A 73 -6.55 -9.89 8.31
N SER A 74 -5.94 -9.03 7.49
CA SER A 74 -5.84 -7.59 7.77
C SER A 74 -7.19 -6.88 7.85
N LEU A 75 -8.20 -7.42 7.16
CA LEU A 75 -9.58 -6.91 7.16
C LEU A 75 -10.46 -7.56 8.24
N HIS A 76 -9.91 -8.49 9.02
CA HIS A 76 -10.66 -9.20 10.04
C HIS A 76 -11.01 -8.26 11.21
N PRO A 77 -12.22 -8.36 11.82
CA PRO A 77 -12.62 -7.50 12.93
C PRO A 77 -11.64 -7.50 14.10
N ILE A 78 -10.95 -8.62 14.35
CA ILE A 78 -9.90 -8.69 15.38
C ILE A 78 -8.80 -7.63 15.19
N VAL A 79 -8.53 -7.22 13.95
CA VAL A 79 -7.50 -6.22 13.60
C VAL A 79 -8.09 -4.81 13.69
N LEU A 80 -9.31 -4.64 13.17
CA LEU A 80 -9.92 -3.34 12.94
C LEU A 80 -10.71 -2.78 14.14
N ASP A 81 -11.18 -3.65 15.03
CA ASP A 81 -11.97 -3.28 16.22
C ASP A 81 -11.03 -2.88 17.36
N ASP A 82 -11.20 -1.66 17.87
CA ASP A 82 -10.43 -1.07 18.97
C ASP A 82 -10.93 -1.52 20.35
N HIS A 83 -12.05 -2.23 20.42
CA HIS A 83 -12.61 -2.78 21.65
C HIS A 83 -12.13 -4.21 21.97
N VAL A 84 -11.47 -4.87 21.02
CA VAL A 84 -10.88 -6.20 21.23
C VAL A 84 -9.75 -6.11 22.25
N THR A 85 -9.78 -6.99 23.25
CA THR A 85 -8.73 -6.99 24.26
C THR A 85 -7.40 -7.46 23.68
N TYR A 86 -6.30 -7.00 24.27
CA TYR A 86 -4.96 -7.42 23.86
C TYR A 86 -4.82 -8.96 23.88
N GLU A 87 -5.30 -9.60 24.95
CA GLU A 87 -5.22 -11.05 25.13
C GLU A 87 -5.98 -11.82 24.04
N GLU A 88 -7.21 -11.43 23.73
CA GLU A 88 -7.99 -12.03 22.64
C GLU A 88 -7.31 -11.85 21.28
N LYS A 89 -6.73 -10.67 21.03
CA LYS A 89 -6.01 -10.39 19.78
C LYS A 89 -4.78 -11.29 19.64
N MET A 90 -3.95 -11.41 20.68
CA MET A 90 -2.76 -12.27 20.64
C MET A 90 -3.14 -13.75 20.46
N ALA A 91 -4.13 -14.23 21.22
CA ALA A 91 -4.58 -15.62 21.12
C ALA A 91 -5.11 -15.97 19.72
N PHE A 92 -5.80 -15.03 19.05
CA PHE A 92 -6.22 -15.21 17.67
C PHE A 92 -5.01 -15.36 16.73
N PHE A 93 -4.03 -14.47 16.82
CA PHE A 93 -2.89 -14.47 15.90
C PHE A 93 -1.95 -15.66 16.10
N GLU A 94 -1.76 -16.11 17.34
CA GLU A 94 -1.02 -17.34 17.65
C GLU A 94 -1.69 -18.56 17.02
N ALA A 95 -3.00 -18.73 17.23
CA ALA A 95 -3.75 -19.85 16.66
C ALA A 95 -3.77 -19.82 15.13
N GLU A 96 -3.92 -18.63 14.54
CA GLU A 96 -3.95 -18.46 13.10
C GLU A 96 -2.56 -18.68 12.48
N ALA A 97 -1.47 -18.32 13.17
CA ALA A 97 -0.11 -18.59 12.73
C ALA A 97 0.17 -20.10 12.68
N GLU A 98 -0.19 -20.83 13.74
CA GLU A 98 -0.05 -22.29 13.79
C GLU A 98 -0.83 -22.97 12.66
N LYS A 99 -2.09 -22.58 12.47
CA LYS A 99 -2.98 -23.15 11.46
C LYS A 99 -2.49 -22.92 10.04
N ALA A 100 -1.99 -21.72 9.74
CA ALA A 100 -1.51 -21.39 8.41
C ALA A 100 -0.05 -21.84 8.19
N GLY A 101 0.70 -22.13 9.26
CA GLY A 101 2.12 -22.48 9.18
C GLY A 101 3.03 -21.27 8.99
N TYR A 102 2.67 -20.14 9.60
CA TYR A 102 3.55 -18.99 9.77
C TYR A 102 4.40 -19.17 11.03
N ILE A 103 5.58 -18.56 11.03
CA ILE A 103 6.40 -18.37 12.23
C ILE A 103 5.65 -17.44 13.20
N GLY A 104 4.97 -16.42 12.67
CA GLY A 104 4.12 -15.53 13.46
C GLY A 104 3.72 -14.28 12.69
N PHE A 105 2.70 -13.59 13.20
CA PHE A 105 2.28 -12.30 12.69
C PHE A 105 2.92 -11.16 13.48
N ARG A 106 3.14 -10.03 12.82
CA ARG A 106 3.66 -8.80 13.41
C ARG A 106 2.88 -7.62 12.85
N PHE A 107 2.73 -6.58 13.66
CA PHE A 107 2.19 -5.31 13.23
C PHE A 107 3.26 -4.23 13.37
N ALA A 108 3.53 -3.49 12.30
CA ALA A 108 4.39 -2.31 12.30
C ALA A 108 3.56 -1.03 12.24
N ASP A 109 3.93 -0.07 13.08
CA ASP A 109 3.44 1.30 12.95
C ASP A 109 4.01 2.00 11.70
N LEU A 110 3.56 3.24 11.46
CA LEU A 110 3.99 4.04 10.31
C LEU A 110 5.48 4.44 10.35
N GLN A 111 6.16 4.25 11.48
CA GLN A 111 7.58 4.52 11.65
C GLN A 111 8.43 3.25 11.45
N GLY A 112 7.80 2.08 11.34
CA GLY A 112 8.48 0.80 11.21
C GLY A 112 8.82 0.14 12.54
N ASN A 113 8.27 0.64 13.67
CA ASN A 113 8.36 -0.09 14.94
C ASN A 113 7.35 -1.22 14.89
N ALA A 114 7.84 -2.45 14.85
CA ALA A 114 7.02 -3.64 14.77
C ALA A 114 6.95 -4.37 16.11
N VAL A 115 5.80 -4.97 16.37
CA VAL A 115 5.53 -5.80 17.54
C VAL A 115 4.99 -7.15 17.06
N ALA A 116 5.52 -8.24 17.61
CA ALA A 116 4.98 -9.58 17.41
C ALA A 116 3.59 -9.71 18.03
N LEU A 117 2.66 -10.30 17.28
CA LEU A 117 1.27 -10.47 17.70
C LEU A 117 1.10 -11.80 18.43
N ASP A 118 1.86 -11.96 19.52
CA ASP A 118 1.88 -13.10 20.42
C ASP A 118 1.93 -12.64 21.89
N GLN A 119 1.90 -13.59 22.82
CA GLN A 119 1.96 -13.27 24.25
C GLN A 119 3.29 -12.62 24.68
N GLN A 120 4.37 -12.78 23.90
CA GLN A 120 5.67 -12.22 24.23
C GLN A 120 5.80 -10.76 23.78
N GLY A 121 5.13 -10.38 22.69
CA GLY A 121 5.12 -9.02 22.18
C GLY A 121 6.50 -8.51 21.79
N ALA A 122 7.34 -9.36 21.19
CA ALA A 122 8.71 -9.00 20.83
C ALA A 122 8.73 -7.81 19.86
N GLU A 123 9.58 -6.82 20.15
CA GLU A 123 9.71 -5.60 19.35
C GLU A 123 10.89 -5.69 18.38
N LEU A 124 10.73 -5.14 17.18
CA LEU A 124 11.81 -5.00 16.19
C LEU A 124 11.61 -3.79 15.29
N ASP A 125 12.71 -3.27 14.73
CA ASP A 125 12.69 -2.20 13.73
C ASP A 125 12.75 -2.80 12.31
N VAL A 126 11.74 -2.47 11.50
CA VAL A 126 11.62 -2.88 10.09
C VAL A 126 11.58 -1.70 9.12
N SER A 127 11.86 -0.48 9.58
CA SER A 127 11.80 0.76 8.79
C SER A 127 12.69 0.75 7.53
N ASP A 128 13.81 0.04 7.61
CA ASP A 128 14.79 -0.16 6.53
C ASP A 128 14.41 -1.30 5.56
N ARG A 129 13.35 -2.07 5.85
CA ARG A 129 12.99 -3.25 5.06
C ARG A 129 12.12 -2.87 3.86
N GLN A 130 12.48 -3.38 2.69
CA GLN A 130 11.76 -3.10 1.45
C GLN A 130 10.28 -3.55 1.50
N TYR A 131 10.00 -4.70 2.11
CA TYR A 131 8.62 -5.20 2.22
C TYR A 131 7.72 -4.24 3.01
N PHE A 132 8.28 -3.61 4.04
CA PHE A 132 7.60 -2.63 4.87
C PHE A 132 7.35 -1.35 4.08
N GLN A 133 8.38 -0.83 3.41
CA GLN A 133 8.26 0.39 2.60
C GLN A 133 7.24 0.25 1.47
N ASN A 134 7.19 -0.90 0.82
CA ASN A 134 6.20 -1.20 -0.22
C ASN A 134 4.78 -1.24 0.35
N ALA A 135 4.58 -1.93 1.48
CA ALA A 135 3.28 -2.00 2.14
C ALA A 135 2.84 -0.63 2.67
N LEU A 136 3.76 0.18 3.18
CA LEU A 136 3.51 1.56 3.61
C LEU A 136 3.08 2.47 2.43
N ALA A 137 3.53 2.17 1.20
CA ALA A 137 3.06 2.81 -0.02
C ALA A 137 1.68 2.33 -0.49
N GLY A 138 1.05 1.41 0.26
CA GLY A 138 -0.25 0.84 -0.03
C GLY A 138 -0.21 -0.41 -0.90
N GLU A 139 0.96 -1.01 -1.12
CA GLU A 139 1.13 -2.17 -2.00
C GLU A 139 1.36 -3.46 -1.19
N PRO A 140 0.39 -4.40 -1.17
CA PRO A 140 0.62 -5.76 -0.67
C PRO A 140 1.75 -6.41 -1.45
N ASN A 141 2.68 -7.06 -0.75
CA ASN A 141 3.90 -7.58 -1.37
C ASN A 141 4.51 -8.74 -0.60
N VAL A 142 5.45 -9.42 -1.27
CA VAL A 142 6.24 -10.53 -0.72
C VAL A 142 7.71 -10.18 -0.87
N SER A 143 8.50 -10.44 0.17
CA SER A 143 9.94 -10.22 0.15
C SER A 143 10.67 -11.34 -0.61
N ASP A 144 11.87 -11.03 -1.10
CA ASP A 144 12.86 -12.08 -1.34
C ASP A 144 13.25 -12.77 -0.01
N VAL A 145 13.94 -13.91 -0.11
CA VAL A 145 14.50 -14.59 1.07
C VAL A 145 15.46 -13.64 1.80
N LEU A 146 15.21 -13.40 3.08
CA LEU A 146 16.00 -12.53 3.93
C LEU A 146 16.33 -13.18 5.27
N VAL A 147 17.35 -12.67 5.95
CA VAL A 147 17.67 -13.09 7.31
C VAL A 147 16.81 -12.32 8.30
N SER A 148 16.09 -13.05 9.15
CA SER A 148 15.28 -12.51 10.25
C SER A 148 16.14 -11.70 11.21
N LYS A 149 15.71 -10.47 11.56
CA LYS A 149 16.39 -9.67 12.60
C LYS A 149 16.17 -10.27 14.00
N GLU A 150 15.11 -11.04 14.17
CA GLU A 150 14.68 -11.59 15.44
C GLU A 150 15.35 -12.94 15.73
N THR A 151 15.38 -13.84 14.75
CA THR A 151 15.85 -15.22 14.93
C THR A 151 17.17 -15.54 14.22
N GLY A 152 17.58 -14.72 13.25
CA GLY A 152 18.75 -15.00 12.39
C GLY A 152 18.51 -16.09 11.34
N GLU A 153 17.28 -16.60 11.21
CA GLU A 153 16.92 -17.61 10.23
C GLU A 153 16.56 -17.01 8.87
N SER A 154 16.70 -17.81 7.81
CA SER A 154 16.23 -17.45 6.47
C SER A 154 14.72 -17.54 6.39
N ILE A 155 14.07 -16.42 6.04
CA ILE A 155 12.62 -16.29 5.99
C ILE A 155 12.14 -15.58 4.72
N VAL A 156 10.88 -15.82 4.37
CA VAL A 156 10.11 -15.01 3.42
C VAL A 156 9.04 -14.26 4.21
N VAL A 157 8.83 -12.98 3.89
CA VAL A 157 7.87 -12.11 4.56
C VAL A 157 6.78 -11.69 3.59
N TYR A 158 5.53 -11.87 4.01
CA TYR A 158 4.33 -11.38 3.34
C TYR A 158 3.85 -10.14 4.09
N ALA A 159 3.56 -9.05 3.39
CA ALA A 159 3.21 -7.78 4.01
C ALA A 159 2.02 -7.12 3.31
N THR A 160 1.11 -6.55 4.10
CA THR A 160 -0.06 -5.80 3.62
C THR A 160 -0.27 -4.52 4.44
N PRO A 161 -0.67 -3.40 3.81
CA PRO A 161 -1.16 -2.24 4.55
C PRO A 161 -2.40 -2.60 5.39
N VAL A 162 -2.54 -1.95 6.53
CA VAL A 162 -3.74 -1.97 7.36
C VAL A 162 -4.36 -0.58 7.35
N TYR A 163 -5.64 -0.50 7.01
CA TYR A 163 -6.39 0.75 6.99
C TYR A 163 -7.46 0.75 8.09
N LEU A 164 -7.51 1.83 8.87
CA LEU A 164 -8.57 2.11 9.83
C LEU A 164 -9.29 3.39 9.37
N ASN A 165 -10.60 3.30 9.14
CA ASN A 165 -11.41 4.44 8.67
C ASN A 165 -10.78 5.15 7.45
N ASP A 166 -10.42 4.36 6.42
CA ASP A 166 -9.75 4.82 5.18
C ASP A 166 -8.37 5.49 5.38
N SER A 167 -7.83 5.45 6.59
CA SER A 167 -6.51 5.98 6.92
C SER A 167 -5.53 4.84 7.14
N LEU A 168 -4.34 4.93 6.54
CA LEU A 168 -3.29 3.95 6.75
C LEU A 168 -2.87 3.96 8.22
N ALA A 169 -3.06 2.84 8.91
CA ALA A 169 -2.77 2.67 10.33
C ALA A 169 -1.40 2.01 10.57
N GLY A 170 -0.92 1.23 9.61
CA GLY A 170 0.34 0.50 9.72
C GLY A 170 0.43 -0.63 8.70
N VAL A 171 1.29 -1.60 8.99
CA VAL A 171 1.55 -2.75 8.14
C VAL A 171 1.39 -4.03 8.96
N LEU A 172 0.55 -4.95 8.49
CA LEU A 172 0.48 -6.31 9.00
C LEU A 172 1.39 -7.19 8.15
N PHE A 173 2.21 -8.01 8.78
CA PHE A 173 3.08 -8.93 8.06
C PHE A 173 3.24 -10.26 8.79
N ALA A 174 3.51 -11.30 8.01
CA ALA A 174 3.73 -12.66 8.50
C ALA A 174 4.97 -13.25 7.85
N SER A 175 5.70 -14.08 8.59
CA SER A 175 6.91 -14.74 8.10
C SER A 175 6.77 -16.25 8.03
N ARG A 176 7.41 -16.86 7.03
CA ARG A 176 7.59 -18.31 6.92
C ARG A 176 9.08 -18.63 6.75
N THR A 177 9.49 -19.82 7.20
CA THR A 177 10.84 -20.32 6.93
C THR A 177 11.05 -20.48 5.43
N ALA A 178 12.17 -20.00 4.92
CA ALA A 178 12.57 -20.25 3.54
C ALA A 178 13.13 -21.67 3.44
N ASN A 179 12.46 -22.54 2.67
CA ASN A 179 12.89 -23.91 2.40
C ASN A 179 13.59 -24.02 1.04
#